data_AF-A0A930E9X2-F1
#
_entry.id   AF-A0A930E9X2-F1
#
_cell.length_a   1.000
_cell.length_b   1.000
_cell.length_c   1.000
_cell.angle_alpha   90.00
_cell.angle_beta   90.00
_cell.angle_gamma   90.00
#
_symmetry.space_group_name_H-M   'P 1'
#
loop_
_entity.id
_entity.type
_entity.pdbx_description
1 polymer ?
#
loop_
_entity_poly.entity_id
_entity_poly.type
_entity_poly.pdbx_seq_one_letter_code
_entity_poly.pdbx_strand_id
1 'polypeptide(L)' 'MKILVINCGSSSLKYQLINPETEEVFAKGLCERIGIDGSK' A
#
# COMPACT_ATOMS: atom_id res chain seq x y z
N MET A 1 -8.77 15.76 -4.31
CA MET A 1 -7.40 15.32 -4.69
C MET A 1 -7.21 13.87 -4.26
N LYS A 2 -6.37 13.05 -4.93
CA LYS A 2 -6.09 11.67 -4.49
C LYS A 2 -4.65 11.57 -3.97
N ILE A 3 -4.47 11.02 -2.77
CA ILE A 3 -3.17 10.80 -2.13
C ILE A 3 -2.90 9.30 -2.04
N LEU A 4 -1.73 8.89 -2.52
CA LEU A 4 -1.21 7.54 -2.32
C LEU A 4 -0.31 7.54 -1.09
N VAL A 5 -0.75 6.87 -0.02
CA VAL A 5 0.02 6.65 1.20
C VAL A 5 0.75 5.32 1.06
N ILE A 6 2.06 5.32 1.32
CA ILE A 6 2.91 4.13 1.27
C ILE A 6 3.65 3.98 2.59
N ASN A 7 3.63 2.76 3.14
CA ASN A 7 4.49 2.33 4.23
C ASN A 7 5.35 1.15 3.75
N CYS A 8 6.66 1.40 3.64
CA CYS A 8 7.63 0.41 3.18
C CYS A 8 8.36 -0.22 4.38
N GLY A 9 8.18 -1.53 4.56
CA GLY A 9 9.10 -2.37 5.31
C GLY A 9 10.18 -2.96 4.41
N SER A 10 11.17 -3.65 4.99
CA SER A 10 12.29 -4.25 4.24
C SER A 10 11.86 -5.32 3.23
N SER A 11 10.75 -6.01 3.47
CA SER A 11 10.19 -7.06 2.59
C SER A 11 8.67 -6.95 2.41
N SER A 12 8.09 -5.79 2.73
CA SER A 12 6.65 -5.55 2.57
C SER A 12 6.35 -4.09 2.22
N LEU A 13 5.22 -3.88 1.56
CA LEU A 13 4.70 -2.58 1.18
C LEU A 13 3.20 -2.54 1.45
N LYS A 14 2.78 -1.70 2.41
CA LYS A 14 1.38 -1.37 2.63
C LYS A 14 1.06 -0.09 1.87
N TYR A 15 -0.08 -0.07 1.19
CA TYR A 15 -0.53 1.12 0.47
C TYR A 15 -1.99 1.42 0.70
N GLN A 16 -2.34 2.70 0.61
CA GLN A 16 -3.72 3.17 0.53
C GLN A 16 -3.82 4.33 -0.46
N LEU A 17 -4.86 4.34 -1.29
CA LEU A 17 -5.23 5.48 -2.13
C LEU A 17 -6.45 6.15 -1.51
N ILE A 18 -6.31 7.40 -1.08
CA ILE A 18 -7.33 8.09 -0.29
C ILE A 18 -7.68 9.47 -0.85
N ASN A 19 -8.88 9.96 -0.56
CA ASN A 19 -9.20 11.39 -0.61
C ASN A 19 -9.09 11.96 0.81
N PRO A 20 -8.14 12.86 1.10
CA PRO A 20 -7.96 13.40 2.45
C PRO A 20 -9.08 14.34 2.91
N GLU A 21 -9.88 14.90 1.99
CA GLU A 21 -10.98 15.81 2.33
C GLU A 21 -12.23 15.05 2.77
N THR A 22 -12.46 13.87 2.20
CA THR A 22 -13.65 13.03 2.47
C THR A 22 -13.34 11.78 3.27
N GLU A 23 -12.07 11.52 3.55
CA GLU A 23 -11.55 10.31 4.19
C GLU A 23 -11.87 9.00 3.43
N GLU A 24 -12.32 9.12 2.18
CA GLU A 24 -12.68 7.97 1.34
C GLU A 24 -11.43 7.18 0.93
N VAL A 25 -11.47 5.85 1.11
CA VAL A 25 -10.41 4.93 0.70
C VAL A 25 -10.83 4.21 -0.58
N PHE A 26 -10.16 4.53 -1.68
CA PHE A 26 -10.42 3.92 -2.99
C PHE A 26 -9.76 2.55 -3.15
N ALA A 27 -8.57 2.39 -2.57
CA ALA A 27 -7.82 1.14 -2.63
C ALA A 27 -6.94 1.01 -1.40
N LYS A 28 -6.77 -0.22 -0.93
CA LYS A 28 -5.78 -0.57 0.09
C LYS A 28 -5.21 -1.95 -0.19
N GLY A 29 -3.95 -2.15 0.16
CA GLY A 29 -3.35 -3.47 0.02
C GLY A 29 -2.06 -3.61 0.80
N LEU A 30 -1.63 -4.86 0.86
CA LEU A 30 -0.35 -5.30 1.40
C LEU A 30 0.30 -6.17 0.33
N CYS A 31 1.47 -5.78 -0.11
CA CYS A 31 2.39 -6.65 -0.80
C CYS A 31 3.42 -7.13 0.22
N GLU A 32 3.60 -8.44 0.33
CA GLU A 32 4.52 -9.05 1.29
C GLU A 32 5.47 -10.01 0.58
N ARG A 33 6.52 -10.41 1.28
CA ARG A 33 7.54 -11.34 0.78
C ARG A 33 8.30 -10.80 -0.45
N ILE A 34 8.38 -9.48 -0.58
CA ILE A 34 9.15 -8.82 -1.64
C ILE A 34 10.62 -9.25 -1.52
N GLY A 35 11.17 -9.77 -2.62
CA GLY A 35 12.55 -10.28 -2.66
C GLY A 35 12.75 -11.70 -2.11
N ILE A 36 11.67 -12.45 -1.84
CA ILE A 36 11.75 -13.86 -1.46
C ILE A 36 11.45 -14.73 -2.70
N ASP A 37 12.44 -15.52 -3.13
CA ASP A 37 12.27 -16.46 -4.24
C ASP A 37 11.10 -17.43 -3.99
N GLY A 38 10.26 -17.62 -5.01
CA GLY A 38 9.08 -18.48 -4.95
C GLY A 38 7.89 -17.92 -4.14
N SER A 39 7.93 -16.65 -3.73
CA SER A 39 6.74 -15.96 -3.24
C SER A 39 5.82 -15.55 -4.42
N LYS A 40 4.50 -15.64 -4.21
CA LYS A 40 3.47 -15.18 -5.16
C LYS A 40 3.09 -13.74 -4.85
#